data_AF-A0A7I7UQR4-F1
#
_entry.id   AF-A0A7I7UQR4-F1
#
_cell.length_a   1.000
_cell.length_b   1.000
_cell.length_c   1.000
_cell.angle_alpha   90.00
_cell.angle_beta   90.00
_cell.angle_gamma   90.00
#
_symmetry.space_group_name_H-M   'P 1'
#
loop_
_entity.id
_entity.type
_entity.pdbx_description
1 polymer ?
#
loop_
_entity_poly.entity_id
_entity_poly.type
_entity_poly.pdbx_seq_one_letter_code
_entity_poly.pdbx_strand_id
1 'polypeptide(L)'
;MDTAPTDQQIRFLARLGSAMGAANYPVTLIRQMLERASAAYSVPNDFLALPNTVQVVGPATGSGTTMKSAHLDTDLRFDQTFPLARLVSATMRGHVDPAEGNTRLDDILAMPARYPEWVTVLGYGVWSAGLGLVLEPTPLNLLGATVLGLMVGLIAVVGRRFGVGAQLVPVISAFTVATVSIAVAEHLGLDHIGLRALIPPLAMFLPGAAITLAVIELTSRDTISGSSRLVSGFIQLAQLVFGILIAVQLLGEDTANLTSSPLNKLGPWAPWVGVAVYAVGVMLFLGPPMSFFPWLLFVAYAAYIAQYLGDLLLGSYASGFCGGLVLTLGALTLSRRPTAPPAITMILPGFWLLVPGSMGLIGIAELFGADGDSALGVTFISMFSVAIGLQTGFVLWQMIRRRHS
;
A
#
# COMPACT_ATOMS: atom_id res chain seq x y z
N MET A 1 -20.38 12.22 39.70
CA MET A 1 -20.94 13.07 38.63
C MET A 1 -19.95 13.21 37.46
N ASP A 2 -19.10 12.19 37.19
CA ASP A 2 -17.93 12.25 36.28
C ASP A 2 -18.04 11.31 35.04
N THR A 3 -19.24 10.94 34.62
CA THR A 3 -19.42 9.94 33.53
C THR A 3 -19.30 10.54 32.12
N ALA A 4 -19.60 11.84 31.94
CA ALA A 4 -19.61 12.48 30.63
C ALA A 4 -18.22 12.69 29.98
N PRO A 5 -17.16 13.13 30.72
CA PRO A 5 -15.83 13.31 30.13
C PRO A 5 -15.23 11.98 29.65
N THR A 6 -15.45 10.92 30.43
CA THR A 6 -14.95 9.57 30.16
C THR A 6 -15.65 8.92 28.94
N ASP A 7 -16.97 9.11 28.76
CA ASP A 7 -17.69 8.60 27.58
C ASP A 7 -17.21 9.25 26.28
N GLN A 8 -16.97 10.57 26.32
CA GLN A 8 -16.49 11.31 25.16
C GLN A 8 -15.06 10.92 24.77
N GLN A 9 -14.21 10.65 25.77
CA GLN A 9 -12.87 10.13 25.56
C GLN A 9 -12.88 8.72 24.94
N ILE A 10 -13.64 7.78 25.51
CA ILE A 10 -13.74 6.40 24.99
C ILE A 10 -14.25 6.43 23.54
N ARG A 11 -15.25 7.27 23.27
CA ARG A 11 -15.79 7.48 21.92
C ARG A 11 -14.73 8.05 20.97
N PHE A 12 -14.00 9.08 21.40
CA PHE A 12 -12.93 9.66 20.59
C PHE A 12 -11.84 8.64 20.25
N LEU A 13 -11.36 7.88 21.25
CA LEU A 13 -10.34 6.86 21.05
C LEU A 13 -10.82 5.74 20.11
N ALA A 14 -12.08 5.32 20.21
CA ALA A 14 -12.65 4.34 19.29
C ALA A 14 -12.67 4.87 17.85
N ARG A 15 -13.16 6.10 17.64
CA ARG A 15 -13.20 6.74 16.32
C ARG A 15 -11.80 6.97 15.75
N LEU A 16 -10.85 7.41 16.57
CA LEU A 16 -9.46 7.60 16.19
C LEU A 16 -8.81 6.28 15.77
N GLY A 17 -9.07 5.21 16.52
CA GLY A 17 -8.65 3.85 16.18
C GLY A 17 -9.21 3.38 14.85
N SER A 18 -10.52 3.56 14.64
CA SER A 18 -11.19 3.19 13.40
C SER A 18 -10.67 3.99 12.20
N ALA A 19 -10.39 5.29 12.37
CA ALA A 19 -9.78 6.12 11.34
C ALA A 19 -8.33 5.69 11.00
N MET A 20 -7.54 5.24 11.98
CA MET A 20 -6.23 4.63 11.73
C MET A 20 -6.36 3.32 10.94
N GLY A 21 -7.37 2.50 11.26
CA GLY A 21 -7.70 1.28 10.49
C GLY A 21 -8.02 1.59 9.03
N ALA A 22 -8.91 2.55 8.78
CA ALA A 22 -9.24 3.04 7.44
C ALA A 22 -8.04 3.65 6.69
N ALA A 23 -7.06 4.18 7.43
CA ALA A 23 -5.78 4.65 6.89
C ALA A 23 -4.74 3.52 6.69
N ASN A 24 -5.15 2.26 6.80
CA ASN A 24 -4.32 1.05 6.66
C ASN A 24 -3.16 0.94 7.66
N TYR A 25 -3.36 1.40 8.90
CA TYR A 25 -2.39 1.16 9.97
C TYR A 25 -2.43 -0.32 10.39
N PRO A 26 -1.28 -0.95 10.69
CA PRO A 26 -1.26 -2.28 11.29
C PRO A 26 -2.03 -2.29 12.62
N VAL A 27 -2.80 -3.34 12.88
CA VAL A 27 -3.60 -3.48 14.11
C VAL A 27 -2.72 -3.39 15.37
N THR A 28 -1.53 -3.97 15.32
CA THR A 28 -0.52 -3.86 16.38
C THR A 28 -0.17 -2.41 16.70
N LEU A 29 -0.01 -1.57 15.68
CA LEU A 29 0.36 -0.18 15.80
C LEU A 29 -0.81 0.66 16.34
N ILE A 30 -2.03 0.39 15.84
CA ILE A 30 -3.27 1.01 16.33
C ILE A 30 -3.37 0.83 17.84
N ARG A 31 -3.26 -0.42 18.33
CA ARG A 31 -3.33 -0.72 19.76
C ARG A 31 -2.23 -0.01 20.57
N GLN A 32 -0.97 -0.06 20.13
CA GLN A 32 0.12 0.64 20.81
C GLN A 32 -0.07 2.16 20.87
N MET A 33 -0.63 2.77 19.81
CA MET A 33 -0.92 4.20 19.77
C MET A 33 -2.10 4.56 20.68
N LEU A 34 -3.15 3.73 20.70
CA LEU A 34 -4.31 3.92 21.56
C LEU A 34 -3.98 3.71 23.04
N GLU A 35 -3.14 2.74 23.40
CA GLU A 35 -2.65 2.54 24.77
C GLU A 35 -1.89 3.78 25.27
N ARG A 36 -0.98 4.33 24.44
CA ARG A 36 -0.24 5.55 24.77
C ARG A 36 -1.15 6.78 24.86
N ALA A 37 -2.13 6.89 23.96
CA ALA A 37 -3.14 7.93 24.02
C ALA A 37 -4.00 7.83 25.30
N SER A 38 -4.41 6.61 25.68
CA SER A 38 -5.15 6.35 26.91
C SER A 38 -4.38 6.73 28.16
N ALA A 39 -3.09 6.38 28.20
CA ALA A 39 -2.20 6.73 29.29
C ALA A 39 -2.03 8.25 29.43
N ALA A 40 -1.98 9.01 28.33
CA ALA A 40 -1.93 10.46 28.37
C ALA A 40 -3.18 11.09 29.00
N TYR A 41 -4.33 10.43 28.89
CA TYR A 41 -5.58 10.83 29.55
C TYR A 41 -5.74 10.27 30.98
N SER A 42 -4.78 9.50 31.49
CA SER A 42 -4.83 8.87 32.83
C SER A 42 -6.03 7.94 33.06
N VAL A 43 -6.61 7.38 31.99
CA VAL A 43 -7.72 6.41 32.09
C VAL A 43 -7.23 5.07 31.52
N PRO A 44 -7.23 3.98 32.31
CA PRO A 44 -6.92 2.66 31.79
C PRO A 44 -8.10 2.16 30.96
N ASN A 45 -7.91 2.07 29.66
CA ASN A 45 -8.87 1.47 28.74
C ASN A 45 -8.26 0.22 28.12
N ASP A 46 -9.09 -0.79 27.88
CA ASP A 46 -8.73 -1.97 27.10
C ASP A 46 -9.16 -1.78 25.64
N PHE A 47 -8.39 -2.35 24.72
CA PHE A 47 -8.54 -2.15 23.29
C PHE A 47 -8.68 -3.49 22.56
N LEU A 48 -9.77 -3.62 21.80
CA LEU A 48 -9.90 -4.66 20.79
C LEU A 48 -9.88 -3.99 19.41
N ALA A 49 -8.81 -4.22 18.67
CA ALA A 49 -8.65 -3.70 17.31
C ALA A 49 -8.70 -4.86 16.31
N LEU A 50 -9.58 -4.72 15.32
CA LEU A 50 -9.72 -5.56 14.14
C LEU A 50 -9.49 -4.66 12.91
N PRO A 51 -9.21 -5.22 11.71
CA PRO A 51 -8.91 -4.42 10.52
C PRO A 51 -9.89 -3.28 10.27
N ASN A 52 -11.19 -3.55 10.43
CA ASN A 52 -12.24 -2.59 10.11
C ASN A 52 -12.96 -2.03 11.35
N THR A 53 -12.70 -2.57 12.54
CA THR A 53 -13.48 -2.23 13.74
C THR A 53 -12.56 -2.07 14.94
N VAL A 54 -12.72 -0.96 15.66
CA VAL A 54 -12.02 -0.74 16.92
C VAL A 54 -13.03 -0.58 18.04
N GLN A 55 -12.81 -1.32 19.11
CA GLN A 55 -13.57 -1.26 20.34
C GLN A 55 -12.67 -0.78 21.48
N VAL A 56 -13.19 0.17 22.24
CA VAL A 56 -12.56 0.70 23.44
C VAL A 56 -13.47 0.38 24.62
N VAL A 57 -12.90 -0.33 25.59
CA VAL A 57 -13.56 -0.75 26.82
C VAL A 57 -12.99 0.10 27.94
N GLY A 58 -13.83 0.91 28.55
CA GLY A 58 -13.47 1.75 29.69
C GLY A 58 -13.36 0.97 30.99
N PRO A 59 -12.87 1.61 32.07
CA PRO A 59 -12.77 0.97 33.37
C PRO A 59 -14.15 0.57 33.90
N ALA A 60 -14.19 -0.55 34.63
CA ALA A 60 -15.40 -1.00 35.30
C ALA A 60 -15.81 0.02 36.37
N THR A 61 -17.03 0.53 36.28
CA THR A 61 -17.63 1.42 37.28
C THR A 61 -18.73 0.70 38.05
N GLY A 62 -19.20 1.26 39.17
CA GLY A 62 -20.35 0.71 39.90
C GLY A 62 -21.64 0.60 39.06
N SER A 63 -21.71 1.34 37.94
CA SER A 63 -22.79 1.29 36.94
C SER A 63 -22.55 0.34 35.77
N GLY A 64 -21.43 -0.39 35.76
CA GLY A 64 -21.02 -1.29 34.67
C GLY A 64 -19.81 -0.78 33.88
N THR A 65 -19.47 -1.49 32.80
CA THR A 65 -18.32 -1.20 31.94
C THR A 65 -18.78 -0.47 30.68
N THR A 66 -18.25 0.73 30.44
CA THR A 66 -18.59 1.50 29.22
C THR A 66 -17.80 0.97 28.04
N MET A 67 -18.48 0.61 26.95
CA MET A 67 -17.86 0.13 25.72
C MET A 67 -18.31 0.96 24.54
N LYS A 68 -17.36 1.41 23.70
CA LYS A 68 -17.69 2.03 22.40
C LYS A 68 -17.01 1.26 21.28
N SER A 69 -17.76 1.02 20.23
CA SER A 69 -17.28 0.47 18.97
C SER A 69 -17.35 1.56 17.91
N ALA A 70 -16.30 1.66 17.09
CA ALA A 70 -16.32 2.48 15.89
C ALA A 70 -15.92 1.64 14.69
N HIS A 71 -16.59 1.91 13.57
CA HIS A 71 -16.38 1.29 12.28
C HIS A 71 -16.41 2.40 11.23
N LEU A 72 -15.49 2.35 10.27
CA LEU A 72 -15.52 3.18 9.07
C LEU A 72 -15.74 2.25 7.89
N ASP A 73 -16.81 2.48 7.14
CA ASP A 73 -17.21 1.65 6.00
C ASP A 73 -16.31 1.85 4.76
N THR A 74 -15.42 2.86 4.79
CA THR A 74 -14.60 3.25 3.63
C THR A 74 -13.18 3.58 4.05
N ASP A 75 -12.23 3.18 3.20
CA ASP A 75 -10.82 3.55 3.34
C ASP A 75 -10.63 5.06 3.33
N LEU A 76 -9.69 5.52 4.15
CA LEU A 76 -9.33 6.91 4.22
C LEU A 76 -8.45 7.29 3.02
N ARG A 77 -8.69 8.46 2.42
CA ARG A 77 -7.86 8.93 1.31
C ARG A 77 -6.44 9.22 1.79
N PHE A 78 -5.45 9.01 0.92
CA PHE A 78 -4.04 9.12 1.29
C PHE A 78 -3.67 10.52 1.82
N ASP A 79 -4.24 11.60 1.28
CA ASP A 79 -4.03 12.96 1.75
C ASP A 79 -4.58 13.22 3.17
N GLN A 80 -5.68 12.56 3.55
CA GLN A 80 -6.28 12.63 4.89
C GLN A 80 -5.41 11.93 5.95
N THR A 81 -4.52 11.01 5.56
CA THR A 81 -3.62 10.32 6.50
C THR A 81 -2.61 11.28 7.17
N PHE A 82 -2.25 12.38 6.50
CA PHE A 82 -1.31 13.39 7.02
C PHE A 82 -1.87 14.16 8.23
N PRO A 83 -3.05 14.81 8.15
CA PRO A 83 -3.65 15.44 9.31
C PRO A 83 -4.07 14.42 10.37
N LEU A 84 -4.53 13.22 9.99
CA LEU A 84 -4.84 12.15 10.94
C LEU A 84 -3.63 11.80 11.80
N ALA A 85 -2.48 11.60 11.20
CA ALA A 85 -1.29 11.24 11.96
C ALA A 85 -0.77 12.37 12.85
N ARG A 86 -0.99 13.64 12.48
CA ARG A 86 -0.75 14.78 13.38
C ARG A 86 -1.70 14.76 14.57
N LEU A 87 -2.98 14.45 14.35
CA LEU A 87 -3.97 14.29 15.41
C LEU A 87 -3.56 13.15 16.36
N VAL A 88 -3.26 11.96 15.84
CA VAL A 88 -2.77 10.81 16.62
C VAL A 88 -1.55 11.19 17.47
N SER A 89 -0.56 11.85 16.86
CA SER A 89 0.66 12.25 17.57
C SER A 89 0.40 13.30 18.66
N ALA A 90 -0.54 14.22 18.44
CA ALA A 90 -0.93 15.22 19.44
C ALA A 90 -1.73 14.58 20.59
N THR A 91 -2.63 13.65 20.29
CA THR A 91 -3.39 12.87 21.27
C THR A 91 -2.46 12.05 22.16
N MET A 92 -1.47 11.36 21.59
CA MET A 92 -0.48 10.58 22.36
C MET A 92 0.39 11.43 23.30
N ARG A 93 0.47 12.75 23.05
CA ARG A 93 1.18 13.71 23.91
C ARG A 93 0.26 14.36 24.96
N GLY A 94 -1.04 14.04 24.97
CA GLY A 94 -2.01 14.68 25.86
C GLY A 94 -2.33 16.13 25.48
N HIS A 95 -2.03 16.56 24.25
CA HIS A 95 -2.22 17.94 23.80
C HIS A 95 -3.61 18.18 23.14
N VAL A 96 -4.53 17.24 23.25
CA VAL A 96 -5.83 17.29 22.57
C VAL A 96 -6.92 16.94 23.55
N ASP A 97 -7.88 17.84 23.74
CA ASP A 97 -9.11 17.53 24.48
C ASP A 97 -10.00 16.57 23.66
N PRO A 98 -10.68 15.56 24.25
CA PRO A 98 -11.51 14.62 23.51
C PRO A 98 -12.65 15.23 22.69
N ALA A 99 -13.23 16.36 23.12
CA ALA A 99 -14.25 17.05 22.35
C ALA A 99 -13.65 17.68 21.10
N GLU A 100 -12.54 18.42 21.29
CA GLU A 100 -11.78 19.01 20.20
C GLU A 100 -11.25 17.95 19.23
N GLY A 101 -10.79 16.82 19.76
CA GLY A 101 -10.29 15.69 18.97
C GLY A 101 -11.36 15.10 18.05
N ASN A 102 -12.60 14.97 18.54
CA ASN A 102 -13.73 14.55 17.70
C ASN A 102 -14.00 15.55 16.57
N THR A 103 -14.08 16.84 16.88
CA THR A 103 -14.30 17.89 15.87
C THR A 103 -13.20 17.89 14.81
N ARG A 104 -11.92 17.83 15.22
CA ARG A 104 -10.79 17.73 14.29
C ARG A 104 -10.84 16.47 13.44
N LEU A 105 -11.32 15.35 13.99
CA LEU A 105 -11.49 14.12 13.24
C LEU A 105 -12.62 14.27 12.20
N ASP A 106 -13.73 14.90 12.57
CA ASP A 106 -14.83 15.21 11.65
C ASP A 106 -14.35 16.09 10.49
N ASP A 107 -13.54 17.12 10.77
CA ASP A 107 -12.94 17.98 9.74
C ASP A 107 -12.01 17.20 8.79
N ILE A 108 -11.24 16.24 9.33
CA ILE A 108 -10.36 15.38 8.52
C ILE A 108 -11.19 14.49 7.59
N LEU A 109 -12.25 13.87 8.12
CA LEU A 109 -13.13 12.98 7.35
C LEU A 109 -13.90 13.75 6.27
N ALA A 110 -14.30 14.99 6.54
CA ALA A 110 -15.01 15.88 5.61
C ALA A 110 -14.08 16.62 4.62
N MET A 111 -12.76 16.41 4.70
CA MET A 111 -11.80 17.14 3.88
C MET A 111 -12.04 16.92 2.37
N PRO A 112 -12.20 17.99 1.57
CA PRO A 112 -12.42 17.86 0.14
C PRO A 112 -11.20 17.28 -0.58
N ALA A 113 -11.41 16.74 -1.78
CA ALA A 113 -10.31 16.25 -2.58
C ALA A 113 -9.38 17.38 -3.02
N ARG A 114 -8.07 17.18 -2.80
CA ARG A 114 -7.05 18.15 -3.20
C ARG A 114 -7.06 18.39 -4.72
N TYR A 115 -7.26 17.33 -5.48
CA TYR A 115 -7.27 17.37 -6.93
C TYR A 115 -8.59 16.88 -7.49
N PRO A 116 -9.03 17.44 -8.63
CA PRO A 116 -10.16 16.90 -9.38
C PRO A 116 -9.79 15.56 -9.99
N GLU A 117 -10.80 14.74 -10.28
CA GLU A 117 -10.61 13.34 -10.70
C GLU A 117 -9.75 13.18 -11.96
N TRP A 118 -9.79 14.14 -12.89
CA TRP A 118 -8.98 14.08 -14.12
C TRP A 118 -7.47 14.16 -13.83
N VAL A 119 -7.05 14.88 -12.79
CA VAL A 119 -5.65 14.92 -12.34
C VAL A 119 -5.26 13.58 -11.73
N THR A 120 -6.17 12.94 -10.99
CA THR A 120 -5.94 11.59 -10.45
C THR A 120 -5.71 10.58 -11.57
N VAL A 121 -6.52 10.62 -12.64
CA VAL A 121 -6.33 9.75 -13.82
C VAL A 121 -4.98 10.00 -14.47
N LEU A 122 -4.64 11.27 -14.73
CA LEU A 122 -3.35 11.65 -15.30
C LEU A 122 -2.18 11.21 -14.41
N GLY A 123 -2.31 11.42 -13.10
CA GLY A 123 -1.34 11.00 -12.11
C GLY A 123 -1.11 9.50 -12.10
N TYR A 124 -2.16 8.70 -12.30
CA TYR A 124 -2.03 7.25 -12.40
C TYR A 124 -1.32 6.82 -13.69
N GLY A 125 -1.56 7.50 -14.81
CA GLY A 125 -0.78 7.30 -16.05
C GLY A 125 0.71 7.60 -15.86
N VAL A 126 1.05 8.72 -15.22
CA VAL A 126 2.45 9.09 -14.91
C VAL A 126 3.07 8.11 -13.92
N TRP A 127 2.33 7.67 -12.92
CA TRP A 127 2.75 6.66 -11.95
C TRP A 127 3.09 5.34 -12.63
N SER A 128 2.22 4.89 -13.54
CA SER A 128 2.41 3.70 -14.34
C SER A 128 3.63 3.83 -15.28
N ALA A 129 3.81 4.98 -15.93
CA ALA A 129 4.98 5.27 -16.75
C ALA A 129 6.29 5.15 -15.94
N GLY A 130 6.31 5.68 -14.72
CA GLY A 130 7.44 5.58 -13.80
C GLY A 130 7.77 4.12 -13.45
N LEU A 131 6.76 3.32 -13.13
CA LEU A 131 6.94 1.88 -12.89
C LEU A 131 7.42 1.13 -14.14
N GLY A 132 6.90 1.47 -15.33
CA GLY A 132 7.36 0.91 -16.61
C GLY A 132 8.84 1.16 -16.87
N LEU A 133 9.33 2.37 -16.58
CA LEU A 133 10.76 2.71 -16.67
C LEU A 133 11.63 1.94 -15.67
N VAL A 134 11.10 1.62 -14.49
CA VAL A 134 11.82 0.86 -13.46
C VAL A 134 11.88 -0.63 -13.81
N LEU A 135 10.78 -1.21 -14.30
CA LEU A 135 10.64 -2.65 -14.51
C LEU A 135 11.17 -3.14 -15.85
N GLU A 136 10.83 -2.46 -16.94
CA GLU A 136 11.22 -2.84 -18.30
C GLU A 136 11.30 -1.60 -19.19
N PRO A 137 12.44 -0.86 -19.16
CA PRO A 137 12.59 0.39 -19.86
C PRO A 137 12.75 0.19 -21.37
N THR A 138 11.62 0.07 -22.06
CA THR A 138 11.51 0.12 -23.52
C THR A 138 10.54 1.24 -23.94
N PRO A 139 10.72 1.88 -25.11
CA PRO A 139 9.80 2.92 -25.58
C PRO A 139 8.35 2.43 -25.69
N LEU A 140 8.17 1.20 -26.15
CA LEU A 140 6.86 0.58 -26.30
C LEU A 140 6.21 0.33 -24.93
N ASN A 141 6.95 -0.23 -23.97
CA ASN A 141 6.43 -0.45 -22.63
C ASN A 141 6.13 0.88 -21.92
N LEU A 142 6.96 1.91 -22.12
CA LEU A 142 6.69 3.24 -21.58
C LEU A 142 5.37 3.82 -22.10
N LEU A 143 5.15 3.77 -23.42
CA LEU A 143 3.91 4.23 -24.04
C LEU A 143 2.72 3.39 -23.57
N GLY A 144 2.86 2.06 -23.61
CA GLY A 144 1.84 1.11 -23.16
C GLY A 144 1.46 1.32 -21.70
N ALA A 145 2.42 1.34 -20.78
CA ALA A 145 2.21 1.61 -19.37
C ALA A 145 1.52 2.96 -19.14
N THR A 146 1.91 4.01 -19.87
CA THR A 146 1.27 5.32 -19.74
C THR A 146 -0.20 5.28 -20.18
N VAL A 147 -0.48 4.74 -21.36
CA VAL A 147 -1.84 4.70 -21.93
C VAL A 147 -2.75 3.75 -21.15
N LEU A 148 -2.28 2.54 -20.86
CA LEU A 148 -3.01 1.56 -20.05
C LEU A 148 -3.18 2.05 -18.61
N GLY A 149 -2.19 2.77 -18.09
CA GLY A 149 -2.29 3.48 -16.82
C GLY A 149 -3.43 4.49 -16.85
N LEU A 150 -3.46 5.44 -17.80
CA LEU A 150 -4.57 6.39 -17.94
C LEU A 150 -5.93 5.69 -18.03
N MET A 151 -6.01 4.59 -18.80
CA MET A 151 -7.22 3.79 -18.92
C MET A 151 -7.66 3.19 -17.58
N VAL A 152 -6.76 2.54 -16.86
CA VAL A 152 -7.05 1.94 -15.54
C VAL A 152 -7.40 3.01 -14.50
N GLY A 153 -6.71 4.16 -14.54
CA GLY A 153 -7.03 5.31 -13.68
C GLY A 153 -8.46 5.79 -13.92
N LEU A 154 -8.90 5.83 -15.18
CA LEU A 154 -10.28 6.15 -15.53
C LEU A 154 -11.26 5.08 -15.03
N ILE A 155 -10.98 3.79 -15.26
CA ILE A 155 -11.81 2.67 -14.77
C ILE A 155 -11.95 2.76 -13.24
N ALA A 156 -10.88 3.07 -12.52
CA ALA A 156 -10.89 3.21 -11.07
C ALA A 156 -11.76 4.39 -10.60
N VAL A 157 -11.58 5.57 -11.21
CA VAL A 157 -12.38 6.75 -10.89
C VAL A 157 -13.87 6.51 -11.14
N VAL A 158 -14.20 5.92 -12.29
CA VAL A 158 -15.57 5.60 -12.68
C VAL A 158 -16.15 4.54 -11.76
N GLY A 159 -15.37 3.48 -11.46
CA GLY A 159 -15.77 2.37 -10.60
C GLY A 159 -16.16 2.81 -9.19
N ARG A 160 -15.49 3.83 -8.63
CA ARG A 160 -15.87 4.42 -7.32
C ARG A 160 -17.29 4.98 -7.30
N ARG A 161 -17.86 5.37 -8.43
CA ARG A 161 -19.22 5.90 -8.53
C ARG A 161 -20.30 4.82 -8.52
N PHE A 162 -19.94 3.55 -8.79
CA PHE A 162 -20.88 2.46 -8.99
C PHE A 162 -21.12 1.55 -7.76
N GLY A 163 -20.76 2.00 -6.55
CA GLY A 163 -21.06 1.31 -5.29
C GLY A 163 -20.58 -0.15 -5.30
N VAL A 164 -21.53 -1.11 -5.38
CA VAL A 164 -21.27 -2.56 -5.41
C VAL A 164 -20.34 -2.98 -6.57
N GLY A 165 -20.37 -2.27 -7.70
CA GLY A 165 -19.49 -2.54 -8.85
C GLY A 165 -18.00 -2.32 -8.58
N ALA A 166 -17.64 -1.60 -7.51
CA ALA A 166 -16.25 -1.33 -7.15
C ALA A 166 -15.43 -2.61 -6.90
N GLN A 167 -16.07 -3.70 -6.44
CA GLN A 167 -15.41 -4.98 -6.18
C GLN A 167 -14.96 -5.71 -7.45
N LEU A 168 -15.54 -5.39 -8.61
CA LEU A 168 -15.17 -5.99 -9.91
C LEU A 168 -14.12 -5.18 -10.66
N VAL A 169 -13.81 -3.96 -10.19
CA VAL A 169 -12.84 -3.05 -10.83
C VAL A 169 -11.48 -3.72 -11.07
N PRO A 170 -10.89 -4.51 -10.14
CA PRO A 170 -9.65 -5.22 -10.40
C PRO A 170 -9.74 -6.19 -11.58
N VAL A 171 -10.79 -7.01 -11.63
CA VAL A 171 -11.04 -8.00 -12.71
C VAL A 171 -11.21 -7.29 -14.05
N ILE A 172 -12.06 -6.26 -14.10
CA ILE A 172 -12.35 -5.49 -15.32
C ILE A 172 -11.09 -4.78 -15.83
N SER A 173 -10.30 -4.22 -14.91
CA SER A 173 -9.04 -3.57 -15.27
C SER A 173 -8.04 -4.56 -15.84
N ALA A 174 -7.87 -5.71 -15.18
CA ALA A 174 -6.96 -6.76 -15.63
C ALA A 174 -7.37 -7.33 -16.99
N PHE A 175 -8.65 -7.62 -17.18
CA PHE A 175 -9.22 -8.04 -18.46
C PHE A 175 -8.95 -7.01 -19.55
N THR A 176 -9.32 -5.74 -19.31
CA THR A 176 -9.18 -4.69 -20.33
C THR A 176 -7.71 -4.43 -20.68
N VAL A 177 -6.82 -4.41 -19.67
CA VAL A 177 -5.38 -4.24 -19.88
C VAL A 177 -4.80 -5.40 -20.69
N ALA A 178 -5.17 -6.65 -20.37
CA ALA A 178 -4.73 -7.81 -21.12
C ALA A 178 -5.25 -7.80 -22.55
N THR A 179 -6.55 -7.59 -22.76
CA THR A 179 -7.18 -7.52 -24.10
C THR A 179 -6.53 -6.46 -24.99
N VAL A 180 -6.35 -5.24 -24.48
CA VAL A 180 -5.73 -4.15 -25.26
C VAL A 180 -4.27 -4.49 -25.57
N SER A 181 -3.53 -5.05 -24.61
CA SER A 181 -2.13 -5.39 -24.82
C SER A 181 -1.94 -6.49 -25.86
N ILE A 182 -2.80 -7.53 -25.83
CA ILE A 182 -2.80 -8.61 -26.83
C ILE A 182 -3.15 -8.07 -28.21
N ALA A 183 -4.25 -7.33 -28.34
CA ALA A 183 -4.66 -6.76 -29.63
C ALA A 183 -3.61 -5.82 -30.24
N VAL A 184 -2.91 -5.04 -29.41
CA VAL A 184 -1.82 -4.17 -29.88
C VAL A 184 -0.59 -4.97 -30.30
N ALA A 185 -0.25 -6.05 -29.57
CA ALA A 185 0.87 -6.91 -29.92
C ALA A 185 0.65 -7.61 -31.26
N GLU A 186 -0.55 -8.18 -31.47
CA GLU A 186 -0.95 -8.76 -32.76
C GLU A 186 -0.86 -7.73 -33.89
N HIS A 187 -1.39 -6.52 -33.69
CA HIS A 187 -1.40 -5.48 -34.72
C HIS A 187 0.01 -4.99 -35.10
N LEU A 188 0.94 -4.96 -34.14
CA LEU A 188 2.32 -4.55 -34.36
C LEU A 188 3.22 -5.71 -34.82
N GLY A 189 2.69 -6.94 -34.95
CA GLY A 189 3.47 -8.13 -35.29
C GLY A 189 4.55 -8.43 -34.26
N LEU A 190 4.28 -8.14 -32.98
CA LEU A 190 5.19 -8.48 -31.90
C LEU A 190 4.98 -9.95 -31.55
N ASP A 191 6.04 -10.74 -31.65
CA ASP A 191 5.95 -12.19 -31.40
C ASP A 191 5.51 -12.53 -29.95
N HIS A 192 5.60 -11.58 -29.00
CA HIS A 192 5.38 -11.83 -27.57
C HIS A 192 4.91 -10.58 -26.82
N ILE A 193 4.04 -10.80 -25.81
CA ILE A 193 3.65 -9.77 -24.83
C ILE A 193 4.43 -10.03 -23.55
N GLY A 194 5.28 -9.08 -23.16
CA GLY A 194 5.95 -9.16 -21.87
C GLY A 194 4.93 -9.06 -20.73
N LEU A 195 4.78 -10.10 -19.90
CA LEU A 195 3.96 -10.05 -18.67
C LEU A 195 4.30 -8.84 -17.79
N ARG A 196 5.58 -8.44 -17.81
CA ARG A 196 6.12 -7.25 -17.14
C ARG A 196 5.48 -5.94 -17.59
N ALA A 197 4.97 -5.86 -18.83
CA ALA A 197 4.30 -4.68 -19.36
C ALA A 197 2.88 -4.48 -18.80
N LEU A 198 2.22 -5.56 -18.38
CA LEU A 198 0.89 -5.52 -17.76
C LEU A 198 0.94 -5.05 -16.30
N ILE A 199 2.12 -5.10 -15.68
CA ILE A 199 2.28 -4.85 -14.26
C ILE A 199 2.15 -3.37 -13.91
N PRO A 200 2.88 -2.43 -14.55
CA PRO A 200 2.73 -1.01 -14.25
C PRO A 200 1.28 -0.50 -14.25
N PRO A 201 0.41 -0.84 -15.23
CA PRO A 201 -0.97 -0.34 -15.23
C PRO A 201 -1.85 -1.01 -14.18
N LEU A 202 -1.54 -2.24 -13.75
CA LEU A 202 -2.31 -2.98 -12.73
C LEU A 202 -1.76 -2.83 -11.32
N ALA A 203 -0.64 -2.12 -11.14
CA ALA A 203 0.13 -2.17 -9.90
C ALA A 203 -0.63 -1.70 -8.66
N MET A 204 -1.63 -0.81 -8.77
CA MET A 204 -2.42 -0.41 -7.60
C MET A 204 -3.35 -1.49 -7.07
N PHE A 205 -3.72 -2.46 -7.90
CA PHE A 205 -4.53 -3.60 -7.50
C PHE A 205 -3.69 -4.76 -6.97
N LEU A 206 -2.36 -4.66 -7.06
CA LEU A 206 -1.49 -5.68 -6.49
C LEU A 206 -1.60 -5.60 -4.96
N PRO A 207 -2.03 -6.69 -4.29
CA PRO A 207 -2.28 -6.70 -2.86
C PRO A 207 -0.99 -6.86 -2.05
N GLY A 208 0.14 -6.36 -2.57
CA GLY A 208 1.42 -6.45 -1.89
C GLY A 208 1.34 -5.83 -0.49
N ALA A 209 0.68 -4.67 -0.35
CA ALA A 209 0.56 -4.00 0.93
C ALA A 209 -0.28 -4.82 1.92
N ALA A 210 -1.39 -5.41 1.47
CA ALA A 210 -2.25 -6.26 2.28
C ALA A 210 -1.52 -7.53 2.76
N ILE A 211 -0.80 -8.22 1.86
CA ILE A 211 -0.01 -9.42 2.19
C ILE A 211 1.14 -9.08 3.14
N THR A 212 1.80 -7.95 2.92
CA THR A 212 2.89 -7.51 3.79
C THR A 212 2.41 -7.16 5.19
N LEU A 213 1.30 -6.41 5.30
CA LEU A 213 0.64 -6.13 6.57
C LEU A 213 0.17 -7.41 7.24
N ALA A 214 -0.36 -8.37 6.47
CA ALA A 214 -0.75 -9.67 6.98
C ALA A 214 0.42 -10.40 7.64
N VAL A 215 1.59 -10.47 6.99
CA VAL A 215 2.79 -11.08 7.57
C VAL A 215 3.24 -10.37 8.84
N ILE A 216 3.24 -9.03 8.85
CA ILE A 216 3.60 -8.24 10.04
C ILE A 216 2.64 -8.53 11.21
N GLU A 217 1.33 -8.64 10.94
CA GLU A 217 0.32 -8.92 11.96
C GLU A 217 0.37 -10.38 12.44
N LEU A 218 0.52 -11.35 11.53
CA LEU A 218 0.67 -12.78 11.84
C LEU A 218 1.90 -13.03 12.74
N THR A 219 3.04 -12.45 12.39
CA THR A 219 4.27 -12.58 13.18
C THR A 219 4.19 -11.86 14.53
N SER A 220 3.32 -10.86 14.65
CA SER A 220 3.02 -10.16 15.91
C SER A 220 1.91 -10.81 16.73
N ARG A 221 1.47 -12.03 16.36
CA ARG A 221 0.39 -12.82 16.99
C ARG A 221 -1.04 -12.25 16.79
N ASP A 222 -1.24 -11.32 15.87
CA ASP A 222 -2.57 -10.83 15.47
C ASP A 222 -3.13 -11.69 14.32
N THR A 223 -3.47 -12.94 14.66
CA THR A 223 -3.83 -13.97 13.67
C THR A 223 -5.11 -13.68 12.91
N ILE A 224 -6.13 -13.12 13.57
CA ILE A 224 -7.42 -12.78 12.94
C ILE A 224 -7.22 -11.69 11.88
N SER A 225 -6.55 -10.59 12.27
CA SER A 225 -6.29 -9.46 11.38
C SER A 225 -5.40 -9.89 10.23
N GLY A 226 -4.28 -10.54 10.53
CA GLY A 226 -3.33 -10.98 9.52
C GLY A 226 -3.93 -11.97 8.52
N SER A 227 -4.67 -12.99 8.99
CA SER A 227 -5.32 -13.94 8.09
C SER A 227 -6.38 -13.29 7.20
N SER A 228 -7.16 -12.34 7.74
CA SER A 228 -8.17 -11.64 6.95
C SER A 228 -7.56 -10.82 5.80
N ARG A 229 -6.50 -10.04 6.08
CA ARG A 229 -5.77 -9.26 5.06
C ARG A 229 -5.12 -10.17 4.02
N LEU A 230 -4.58 -11.33 4.45
CA LEU A 230 -3.99 -12.33 3.55
C LEU A 230 -5.03 -12.88 2.57
N VAL A 231 -6.19 -13.32 3.07
CA VAL A 231 -7.29 -13.86 2.27
C VAL A 231 -7.83 -12.80 1.30
N SER A 232 -8.04 -11.57 1.76
CA SER A 232 -8.45 -10.46 0.88
C SER A 232 -7.44 -10.21 -0.24
N GLY A 233 -6.14 -10.26 0.08
CA GLY A 233 -5.09 -10.16 -0.93
C GLY A 233 -5.13 -11.30 -1.95
N PHE A 234 -5.32 -12.54 -1.51
CA PHE A 234 -5.46 -13.66 -2.44
C PHE A 234 -6.67 -13.55 -3.37
N ILE A 235 -7.82 -13.13 -2.84
CA ILE A 235 -9.01 -12.89 -3.65
C ILE A 235 -8.71 -11.83 -4.71
N GLN A 236 -8.02 -10.75 -4.35
CA GLN A 236 -7.65 -9.70 -5.29
C GLN A 236 -6.66 -10.20 -6.37
N LEU A 237 -5.68 -11.03 -6.01
CA LEU A 237 -4.81 -11.68 -7.01
C LEU A 237 -5.60 -12.59 -7.95
N ALA A 238 -6.48 -13.42 -7.40
CA ALA A 238 -7.31 -14.33 -8.19
C ALA A 238 -8.20 -13.55 -9.17
N GLN A 239 -8.74 -12.40 -8.76
CA GLN A 239 -9.49 -11.49 -9.61
C GLN A 239 -8.66 -10.96 -10.79
N LEU A 240 -7.42 -10.54 -10.54
CA LEU A 240 -6.52 -10.07 -11.60
C LEU A 240 -6.19 -11.18 -12.59
N VAL A 241 -5.82 -12.36 -12.08
CA VAL A 241 -5.48 -13.54 -12.90
C VAL A 241 -6.67 -13.97 -13.74
N PHE A 242 -7.86 -14.05 -13.14
CA PHE A 242 -9.09 -14.39 -13.84
C PHE A 242 -9.39 -13.43 -14.99
N GLY A 243 -9.23 -12.11 -14.77
CA GLY A 243 -9.38 -11.12 -15.84
C GLY A 243 -8.41 -11.33 -16.99
N ILE A 244 -7.13 -11.60 -16.69
CA ILE A 244 -6.09 -11.87 -17.70
C ILE A 244 -6.42 -13.15 -18.49
N LEU A 245 -6.79 -14.25 -17.80
CA LEU A 245 -7.08 -15.54 -18.44
C LEU A 245 -8.27 -15.47 -19.39
N ILE A 246 -9.35 -14.77 -19.02
CA ILE A 246 -10.49 -14.57 -19.92
C ILE A 246 -10.06 -13.81 -21.17
N ALA A 247 -9.24 -12.77 -21.02
CA ALA A 247 -8.76 -11.99 -22.17
C ALA A 247 -7.97 -12.86 -23.16
N VAL A 248 -7.06 -13.70 -22.65
CA VAL A 248 -6.30 -14.64 -23.47
C VAL A 248 -7.22 -15.65 -24.16
N GLN A 249 -8.15 -16.25 -23.41
CA GLN A 249 -9.08 -17.25 -23.95
C GLN A 249 -9.97 -16.70 -25.08
N LEU A 250 -10.40 -15.44 -24.98
CA LEU A 250 -11.24 -14.80 -25.99
C LEU A 250 -10.48 -14.42 -27.27
N LEU A 251 -9.19 -14.10 -27.15
CA LEU A 251 -8.35 -13.70 -28.28
C LEU A 251 -7.63 -14.88 -28.95
N GLY A 252 -7.60 -16.05 -28.30
CA GLY A 252 -7.12 -17.29 -28.92
C GLY A 252 -5.59 -17.39 -29.01
N GLU A 253 -4.86 -16.56 -28.25
CA GLU A 253 -3.40 -16.65 -28.15
C GLU A 253 -2.98 -17.75 -27.17
N ASP A 254 -1.95 -18.52 -27.54
CA ASP A 254 -1.32 -19.48 -26.63
C ASP A 254 -0.55 -18.72 -25.54
N THR A 255 -0.88 -19.00 -24.27
CA THR A 255 -0.17 -18.45 -23.08
C THR A 255 1.34 -18.71 -23.09
N ALA A 256 1.83 -19.62 -23.94
CA ALA A 256 3.24 -19.94 -24.13
C ALA A 256 4.08 -18.79 -24.72
N ASN A 257 3.45 -17.78 -25.33
CA ASN A 257 4.15 -16.61 -25.91
C ASN A 257 4.37 -15.46 -24.90
N LEU A 258 4.16 -15.70 -23.60
CA LEU A 258 4.43 -14.73 -22.55
C LEU A 258 5.89 -14.86 -22.07
N THR A 259 6.80 -14.08 -22.63
CA THR A 259 8.22 -14.12 -22.23
C THR A 259 8.50 -13.24 -21.02
N SER A 260 9.30 -13.73 -20.07
CA SER A 260 9.69 -13.01 -18.84
C SER A 260 11.08 -12.35 -18.90
N SER A 261 11.76 -12.39 -20.06
CA SER A 261 13.13 -11.90 -20.23
C SER A 261 13.20 -10.36 -20.19
N PRO A 262 13.97 -9.76 -19.26
CA PRO A 262 14.06 -8.32 -19.15
C PRO A 262 14.83 -7.72 -20.33
N LEU A 263 14.15 -6.86 -21.10
CA LEU A 263 14.78 -6.06 -22.16
C LEU A 263 14.92 -4.60 -21.69
N ASN A 264 16.16 -4.16 -21.46
CA ASN A 264 16.44 -2.73 -21.33
C ASN A 264 16.90 -2.17 -22.68
N LYS A 265 16.05 -1.35 -23.33
CA LYS A 265 16.36 -0.70 -24.62
C LYS A 265 16.60 0.80 -24.50
N LEU A 266 16.29 1.42 -23.37
CA LEU A 266 16.47 2.87 -23.15
C LEU A 266 17.81 3.24 -22.46
N GLY A 267 18.45 2.27 -21.81
CA GLY A 267 19.76 2.41 -21.19
C GLY A 267 19.74 2.40 -19.65
N PRO A 268 20.92 2.44 -19.00
CA PRO A 268 21.04 2.29 -17.54
C PRO A 268 20.43 3.44 -16.73
N TRP A 269 20.22 4.61 -17.33
CA TRP A 269 19.65 5.79 -16.67
C TRP A 269 18.12 5.69 -16.49
N ALA A 270 17.45 4.87 -17.30
CA ALA A 270 15.99 4.86 -17.39
C ALA A 270 15.30 4.46 -16.06
N PRO A 271 15.75 3.44 -15.31
CA PRO A 271 15.17 3.13 -14.01
C PRO A 271 15.32 4.26 -12.98
N TRP A 272 16.44 4.97 -12.98
CA TRP A 272 16.68 6.10 -12.07
C TRP A 272 15.74 7.27 -12.34
N VAL A 273 15.48 7.57 -13.61
CA VAL A 273 14.46 8.56 -14.00
C VAL A 273 13.06 8.03 -13.70
N GLY A 274 12.84 6.72 -13.87
CA GLY A 274 11.60 6.04 -13.51
C GLY A 274 11.19 6.27 -12.05
N VAL A 275 12.14 6.22 -11.11
CA VAL A 275 11.87 6.54 -9.68
C VAL A 275 11.37 7.99 -9.49
N ALA A 276 11.95 8.96 -10.20
CA ALA A 276 11.50 10.35 -10.13
C ALA A 276 10.11 10.53 -10.74
N VAL A 277 9.87 9.95 -11.92
CA VAL A 277 8.57 9.98 -12.61
C VAL A 277 7.50 9.30 -11.77
N TYR A 278 7.83 8.17 -11.16
CA TYR A 278 6.98 7.48 -10.19
C TYR A 278 6.58 8.40 -9.04
N ALA A 279 7.54 9.09 -8.42
CA ALA A 279 7.27 10.00 -7.31
C ALA A 279 6.35 11.17 -7.71
N VAL A 280 6.51 11.71 -8.92
CA VAL A 280 5.58 12.71 -9.48
C VAL A 280 4.19 12.12 -9.68
N GLY A 281 4.10 10.91 -10.22
CA GLY A 281 2.85 10.15 -10.35
C GLY A 281 2.14 9.97 -9.01
N VAL A 282 2.88 9.61 -7.95
CA VAL A 282 2.35 9.53 -6.57
C VAL A 282 1.80 10.88 -6.10
N MET A 283 2.50 12.00 -6.36
CA MET A 283 1.99 13.34 -5.97
C MET A 283 0.65 13.66 -6.64
N LEU A 284 0.50 13.33 -7.92
CA LEU A 284 -0.70 13.63 -8.71
C LEU A 284 -1.85 12.66 -8.40
N PHE A 285 -1.55 11.36 -8.28
CA PHE A 285 -2.55 10.32 -8.03
C PHE A 285 -3.10 10.36 -6.61
N LEU A 286 -2.23 10.43 -5.60
CA LEU A 286 -2.63 10.36 -4.19
C LEU A 286 -2.88 11.74 -3.55
N GLY A 287 -2.44 12.82 -4.18
CA GLY A 287 -2.65 14.19 -3.69
C GLY A 287 -2.05 14.56 -2.32
N PRO A 288 -0.90 14.04 -1.88
CA PRO A 288 -0.33 14.43 -0.60
C PRO A 288 0.10 15.91 -0.56
N PRO A 289 0.40 16.47 0.64
CA PRO A 289 1.01 17.79 0.78
C PRO A 289 2.29 17.93 -0.06
N MET A 290 2.50 19.08 -0.72
CA MET A 290 3.73 19.31 -1.51
C MET A 290 5.03 19.20 -0.67
N SER A 291 4.94 19.46 0.64
CA SER A 291 6.05 19.25 1.56
C SER A 291 6.48 17.77 1.68
N PHE A 292 5.64 16.82 1.24
CA PHE A 292 5.93 15.38 1.21
C PHE A 292 6.89 15.00 0.08
N PHE A 293 6.88 15.72 -1.04
CA PHE A 293 7.64 15.37 -2.25
C PHE A 293 9.15 15.11 -2.03
N PRO A 294 9.92 15.97 -1.33
CA PRO A 294 11.35 15.70 -1.11
C PRO A 294 11.59 14.47 -0.23
N TRP A 295 10.70 14.20 0.74
CA TRP A 295 10.79 13.01 1.58
C TRP A 295 10.48 11.75 0.79
N LEU A 296 9.46 11.81 -0.08
CA LEU A 296 9.14 10.70 -0.97
C LEU A 296 10.32 10.36 -1.88
N LEU A 297 10.91 11.35 -2.55
CA LEU A 297 12.07 11.11 -3.43
C LEU A 297 13.23 10.48 -2.66
N PHE A 298 13.57 11.02 -1.49
CA PHE A 298 14.66 10.49 -0.68
C PHE A 298 14.42 9.02 -0.30
N VAL A 299 13.24 8.71 0.23
CA VAL A 299 12.90 7.36 0.69
C VAL A 299 12.80 6.39 -0.49
N ALA A 300 12.21 6.81 -1.61
CA ALA A 300 12.08 6.03 -2.83
C ALA A 300 13.46 5.68 -3.43
N TYR A 301 14.36 6.66 -3.58
CA TYR A 301 15.71 6.41 -4.07
C TYR A 301 16.53 5.57 -3.10
N ALA A 302 16.46 5.83 -1.79
CA ALA A 302 17.18 5.03 -0.79
C ALA A 302 16.74 3.56 -0.83
N ALA A 303 15.44 3.30 -0.92
CA ALA A 303 14.89 1.95 -1.05
C ALA A 303 15.31 1.28 -2.37
N TYR A 304 15.23 2.01 -3.49
CA TYR A 304 15.63 1.51 -4.80
C TYR A 304 17.14 1.18 -4.87
N ILE A 305 18.01 2.06 -4.36
CA ILE A 305 19.46 1.82 -4.28
C ILE A 305 19.75 0.57 -3.45
N ALA A 306 19.09 0.43 -2.31
CA ALA A 306 19.28 -0.72 -1.44
C ALA A 306 18.80 -2.03 -2.11
N GLN A 307 17.69 -1.99 -2.83
CA GLN A 307 17.22 -3.14 -3.61
C GLN A 307 18.18 -3.49 -4.74
N TYR A 308 18.67 -2.50 -5.49
CA TYR A 308 19.64 -2.68 -6.57
C TYR A 308 20.97 -3.29 -6.07
N LEU A 309 21.51 -2.76 -4.97
CA LEU A 309 22.71 -3.31 -4.34
C LEU A 309 22.47 -4.69 -3.74
N GLY A 310 21.29 -4.94 -3.17
CA GLY A 310 20.90 -6.25 -2.65
C GLY A 310 20.84 -7.31 -3.76
N ASP A 311 20.29 -6.97 -4.93
CA ASP A 311 20.29 -7.85 -6.10
C ASP A 311 21.72 -8.19 -6.57
N LEU A 312 22.61 -7.20 -6.61
CA LEU A 312 23.99 -7.38 -7.04
C LEU A 312 24.84 -8.20 -6.05
N LEU A 313 24.64 -8.03 -4.75
CA LEU A 313 25.51 -8.60 -3.71
C LEU A 313 24.99 -9.92 -3.12
N LEU A 314 23.67 -10.07 -2.99
CA LEU A 314 23.02 -11.16 -2.26
C LEU A 314 22.08 -11.99 -3.14
N GLY A 315 21.90 -11.58 -4.40
CA GLY A 315 21.00 -12.21 -5.36
C GLY A 315 19.55 -11.74 -5.26
N SER A 316 18.77 -12.08 -6.28
CA SER A 316 17.44 -11.50 -6.50
C SER A 316 16.43 -11.77 -5.37
N TYR A 317 16.56 -12.89 -4.65
CA TYR A 317 15.70 -13.21 -3.51
C TYR A 317 15.91 -12.28 -2.31
N ALA A 318 17.12 -11.75 -2.11
CA ALA A 318 17.46 -10.87 -0.99
C ALA A 318 17.29 -9.37 -1.33
N SER A 319 17.14 -9.02 -2.61
CA SER A 319 16.96 -7.64 -3.07
C SER A 319 15.77 -6.94 -2.38
N GLY A 320 14.62 -7.61 -2.30
CA GLY A 320 13.41 -7.11 -1.65
C GLY A 320 13.60 -6.87 -0.15
N PHE A 321 14.30 -7.78 0.53
CA PHE A 321 14.67 -7.64 1.95
C PHE A 321 15.51 -6.37 2.19
N CYS A 322 16.54 -6.14 1.38
CA CYS A 322 17.40 -4.95 1.48
C CYS A 322 16.61 -3.66 1.25
N GLY A 323 15.79 -3.63 0.20
CA GLY A 323 14.91 -2.49 -0.11
C GLY A 323 13.93 -2.19 1.02
N GLY A 324 13.23 -3.21 1.53
CA GLY A 324 12.29 -3.07 2.64
C GLY A 324 12.97 -2.62 3.93
N LEU A 325 14.13 -3.18 4.27
CA LEU A 325 14.87 -2.81 5.48
C LEU A 325 15.28 -1.32 5.46
N VAL A 326 15.85 -0.85 4.34
CA VAL A 326 16.26 0.55 4.19
C VAL A 326 15.05 1.49 4.11
N LEU A 327 13.98 1.08 3.43
CA LEU A 327 12.71 1.81 3.39
C LEU A 327 12.17 2.07 4.81
N THR A 328 12.04 1.02 5.62
CA THR A 328 11.53 1.14 6.99
C THR A 328 12.44 1.96 7.88
N LEU A 329 13.75 1.67 7.89
CA LEU A 329 14.70 2.42 8.70
C LEU A 329 14.77 3.88 8.29
N GLY A 330 14.78 4.16 6.99
CA GLY A 330 14.76 5.50 6.42
C GLY A 330 13.51 6.26 6.85
N ALA A 331 12.32 5.69 6.65
CA ALA A 331 11.05 6.30 7.02
C ALA A 331 10.96 6.57 8.53
N LEU A 332 11.34 5.60 9.38
CA LEU A 332 11.33 5.76 10.83
C LEU A 332 12.34 6.82 11.30
N THR A 333 13.52 6.87 10.69
CA THR A 333 14.54 7.88 11.02
C THR A 333 14.10 9.27 10.62
N LEU A 334 13.58 9.43 9.40
CA LEU A 334 13.09 10.70 8.89
C LEU A 334 11.92 11.22 9.72
N SER A 335 10.99 10.36 10.11
CA SER A 335 9.81 10.74 10.90
C SER A 335 10.12 11.35 12.28
N ARG A 336 11.39 11.27 12.75
CA ARG A 336 11.83 12.00 13.94
C ARG A 336 11.96 13.50 13.72
N ARG A 337 12.11 13.96 12.48
CA ARG A 337 12.28 15.39 12.19
C ARG A 337 10.95 16.12 12.38
N PRO A 338 10.93 17.32 12.98
CA PRO A 338 9.70 18.06 13.25
C PRO A 338 8.85 18.35 12.01
N THR A 339 9.51 18.50 10.86
CA THR A 339 8.90 18.80 9.57
C THR A 339 8.56 17.54 8.77
N ALA A 340 8.93 16.35 9.24
CA ALA A 340 8.77 15.14 8.48
C ALA A 340 7.35 14.56 8.60
N PRO A 341 6.84 13.99 7.50
CA PRO A 341 5.64 13.18 7.50
C PRO A 341 5.74 11.97 8.45
N PRO A 342 4.60 11.41 8.86
CA PRO A 342 4.55 10.15 9.61
C PRO A 342 5.16 9.00 8.82
N ALA A 343 5.87 8.08 9.50
CA ALA A 343 6.58 6.97 8.87
C ALA A 343 5.70 6.14 7.92
N ILE A 344 4.46 5.84 8.32
CA ILE A 344 3.54 5.01 7.51
C ILE A 344 3.20 5.64 6.16
N THR A 345 3.08 6.96 6.10
CA THR A 345 2.82 7.70 4.85
C THR A 345 4.01 7.65 3.88
N MET A 346 5.23 7.44 4.39
CA MET A 346 6.44 7.26 3.57
C MET A 346 6.66 5.81 3.15
N ILE A 347 6.30 4.85 4.01
CA ILE A 347 6.48 3.42 3.73
C ILE A 347 5.57 2.96 2.60
N LEU A 348 4.29 3.37 2.57
CA LEU A 348 3.32 2.86 1.60
C LEU A 348 3.71 3.16 0.13
N PRO A 349 4.09 4.39 -0.26
CA PRO A 349 4.57 4.65 -1.61
C PRO A 349 5.93 4.01 -1.91
N GLY A 350 6.85 3.94 -0.94
CA GLY A 350 8.11 3.24 -1.14
C GLY A 350 7.92 1.75 -1.38
N PHE A 351 6.93 1.15 -0.71
CA PHE A 351 6.58 -0.25 -0.84
C PHE A 351 6.10 -0.60 -2.26
N TRP A 352 5.22 0.21 -2.85
CA TRP A 352 4.75 -0.01 -4.23
C TRP A 352 5.90 0.09 -5.25
N LEU A 353 6.89 0.94 -4.99
CA LEU A 353 8.07 1.05 -5.85
C LEU A 353 9.00 -0.16 -5.76
N LEU A 354 9.08 -0.83 -4.60
CA LEU A 354 9.90 -2.05 -4.44
C LEU A 354 9.33 -3.25 -5.22
N VAL A 355 8.13 -3.09 -5.78
CA VAL A 355 7.39 -4.02 -6.64
C VAL A 355 7.41 -5.51 -6.18
N PRO A 356 7.14 -5.84 -4.91
CA PRO A 356 6.99 -7.25 -4.52
C PRO A 356 5.78 -7.93 -5.19
N GLY A 357 4.75 -7.16 -5.57
CA GLY A 357 3.54 -7.70 -6.19
C GLY A 357 3.71 -8.12 -7.66
N SER A 358 4.70 -7.57 -8.38
CA SER A 358 4.90 -7.87 -9.80
C SER A 358 5.35 -9.31 -10.01
N MET A 359 6.32 -9.75 -9.22
CA MET A 359 6.80 -11.13 -9.25
C MET A 359 5.68 -12.10 -8.92
N GLY A 360 4.73 -11.71 -8.06
CA GLY A 360 3.60 -12.56 -7.70
C GLY A 360 2.54 -12.72 -8.78
N LEU A 361 2.25 -11.66 -9.53
CA LEU A 361 1.37 -11.76 -10.68
C LEU A 361 2.03 -12.57 -11.81
N ILE A 362 3.34 -12.40 -12.03
CA ILE A 362 4.12 -13.18 -13.00
C ILE A 362 4.11 -14.66 -12.63
N GLY A 363 4.46 -15.02 -11.39
CA GLY A 363 4.56 -16.44 -11.02
C GLY A 363 3.22 -17.16 -10.95
N ILE A 364 2.11 -16.46 -10.70
CA ILE A 364 0.76 -17.06 -10.83
C ILE A 364 0.35 -17.17 -12.30
N ALA A 365 0.61 -16.17 -13.14
CA ALA A 365 0.32 -16.25 -14.57
C ALA A 365 1.12 -17.37 -15.26
N GLU A 366 2.39 -17.54 -14.90
CA GLU A 366 3.26 -18.63 -15.37
C GLU A 366 2.76 -20.01 -14.92
N LEU A 367 2.26 -20.14 -13.68
CA LEU A 367 1.67 -21.39 -13.16
C LEU A 367 0.51 -21.90 -14.03
N PHE A 368 -0.32 -21.00 -14.54
CA PHE A 368 -1.45 -21.34 -15.39
C PHE A 368 -1.09 -21.44 -16.88
N GLY A 369 0.14 -21.09 -17.27
CA GLY A 369 0.60 -21.03 -18.68
C GLY A 369 1.64 -22.08 -19.11
N ALA A 370 2.59 -22.51 -18.26
CA ALA A 370 3.56 -23.57 -18.60
C ALA A 370 4.35 -24.14 -17.39
N ASP A 371 4.61 -25.46 -17.41
CA ASP A 371 5.56 -26.24 -16.57
C ASP A 371 5.77 -25.76 -15.12
N GLY A 372 4.66 -25.72 -14.38
CA GLY A 372 4.59 -25.22 -13.02
C GLY A 372 5.06 -26.23 -11.96
N ASP A 373 6.28 -26.05 -11.47
CA ASP A 373 6.69 -26.58 -10.15
C ASP A 373 7.44 -25.56 -9.27
N SER A 374 7.83 -24.38 -9.80
CA SER A 374 8.65 -23.40 -9.07
C SER A 374 8.16 -21.94 -9.05
N ALA A 375 7.18 -21.56 -9.89
CA ALA A 375 6.76 -20.16 -10.07
C ALA A 375 6.00 -19.57 -8.86
N LEU A 376 5.16 -20.37 -8.19
CA LEU A 376 4.53 -20.00 -6.91
C LEU A 376 5.57 -19.80 -5.81
N GLY A 377 6.59 -20.66 -5.76
CA GLY A 377 7.66 -20.58 -4.77
C GLY A 377 8.39 -19.24 -4.83
N VAL A 378 8.82 -18.83 -6.03
CA VAL A 378 9.54 -17.56 -6.26
C VAL A 378 8.69 -16.34 -5.87
N THR A 379 7.40 -16.37 -6.24
CA THR A 379 6.41 -15.36 -5.84
C THR A 379 6.35 -15.20 -4.33
N PHE A 380 6.09 -16.30 -3.61
CA PHE A 380 5.99 -16.27 -2.17
C PHE A 380 7.29 -15.79 -1.54
N ILE A 381 8.44 -16.30 -1.99
CA ILE A 381 9.75 -15.92 -1.46
C ILE A 381 9.98 -14.41 -1.60
N SER A 382 9.65 -13.79 -2.74
CA SER A 382 9.85 -12.35 -2.95
C SER A 382 8.98 -11.49 -2.00
N MET A 383 7.72 -11.88 -1.81
CA MET A 383 6.78 -11.17 -0.93
C MET A 383 7.18 -11.33 0.54
N PHE A 384 7.54 -12.55 0.95
CA PHE A 384 8.09 -12.81 2.29
C PHE A 384 9.40 -12.06 2.52
N SER A 385 10.28 -11.98 1.52
CA SER A 385 11.55 -11.26 1.59
C SER A 385 11.34 -9.77 1.93
N VAL A 386 10.44 -9.08 1.22
CA VAL A 386 10.11 -7.67 1.53
C VAL A 386 9.45 -7.55 2.90
N ALA A 387 8.48 -8.40 3.22
CA ALA A 387 7.77 -8.34 4.50
C ALA A 387 8.71 -8.55 5.70
N ILE A 388 9.62 -9.52 5.60
CA ILE A 388 10.68 -9.77 6.58
C ILE A 388 11.63 -8.58 6.63
N GLY A 389 12.01 -8.00 5.48
CA GLY A 389 12.84 -6.79 5.43
C GLY A 389 12.24 -5.61 6.20
N LEU A 390 10.95 -5.31 5.96
CA LEU A 390 10.24 -4.26 6.69
C LEU A 390 10.17 -4.58 8.20
N GLN A 391 9.86 -5.84 8.54
CA GLN A 391 9.77 -6.27 9.94
C GLN A 391 11.11 -6.20 10.67
N THR A 392 12.18 -6.69 10.05
CA THR A 392 13.54 -6.61 10.60
C THR A 392 13.95 -5.16 10.79
N GLY A 393 13.66 -4.28 9.83
CA GLY A 393 13.88 -2.84 9.98
C GLY A 393 13.15 -2.25 11.20
N PHE A 394 11.89 -2.63 11.41
CA PHE A 394 11.10 -2.20 12.56
C PHE A 394 11.63 -2.73 13.89
N VAL A 395 12.01 -4.01 13.95
CA VAL A 395 12.57 -4.64 15.16
C VAL A 395 13.92 -4.04 15.52
N LEU A 396 14.83 -3.90 14.55
CA LEU A 396 16.14 -3.27 14.75
C LEU A 396 15.98 -1.85 15.29
N TRP A 397 15.03 -1.10 14.75
CA TRP A 397 14.72 0.23 15.25
C TRP A 397 14.30 0.23 16.73
N GLN A 398 13.44 -0.71 17.14
CA GLN A 398 13.05 -0.84 18.54
C GLN A 398 14.21 -1.21 19.45
N MET A 399 15.10 -2.11 19.01
CA MET A 399 16.29 -2.50 19.78
C MET A 399 17.23 -1.30 19.98
N ILE A 400 17.50 -0.54 18.93
CA ILE A 400 18.32 0.67 19.01
C ILE A 400 17.70 1.67 19.99
N ARG A 401 16.37 1.85 19.93
CA ARG A 401 15.67 2.80 20.81
C ARG A 401 15.77 2.40 22.28
N ARG A 402 15.63 1.11 22.61
CA ARG A 402 15.76 0.59 23.99
C ARG A 402 17.18 0.71 24.56
N ARG A 403 18.21 0.88 23.73
CA ARG A 403 19.60 1.12 24.20
C ARG A 403 19.90 2.60 24.51
N HIS A 404 19.08 3.52 24.03
CA HIS A 404 19.28 4.98 24.17
C HIS A 404 18.26 5.65 25.11
N SER A 405 17.42 4.87 25.77
CA SER A 405 16.47 5.27 26.81
C SER A 405 16.73 4.40 28.02
#